data_AF-A0AAJ2ETP4-F1
#
_entry.id   AF-A0AAJ2ETP4-F1
#
_cell.length_a   1.000
_cell.length_b   1.000
_cell.length_c   1.000
_cell.angle_alpha   90.00
_cell.angle_beta   90.00
_cell.angle_gamma   90.00
#
_symmetry.space_group_name_H-M   'P 1'
#
loop_
_entity.id
_entity.type
_entity.pdbx_description
1 polymer ?
#
loop_
_entity_poly.entity_id
_entity_poly.type
_entity_poly.pdbx_seq_one_letter_code
_entity_poly.pdbx_strand_id
1 'polypeptide(L)'
;MTHSLAQSVDLDLQADASRTGSETRVRQHFFEEADVKRRRAIRQGLWVAVLIYLLFSVTDVLLVPDVSIHTIFARFVVGIAALLILESQVRAGTRTDLMDVTCAAALVCGYLGWLLPAMMTIHTINMSYYMVFGAIFMMGANLFFTFNFGLSLLASSIVLLIFFVALSFLHKDVYYQISFGTFYLACFSFTSYVNWRLNRERARVLLSAIEAKVRQREADERGEALFRLSNTDPLTGVANRRAVDAHLRRLWSDWITSKRSFAVFLIDVDFFKKYNDYYGHQEGDRCLIQVAHALQAAMSDYDALVGRYGGEEFITLMRYKTPKEIEQVAGLLRRTVENLCLAHERRRDGTSVITVSVGASYARPMPMPKLERVIHEADRALYLAKESGRNRIKLFDPDDPLTSDDTENVAALLDIAIQQDLVSLVYQPIRNLVTNRVQAAEALMRLRLLDGTQVPPSIFIPIAERIGKITDLGLWAIRTACQQDAADRQGAGRQRQRIAHSVEASGLCHLGRRNPGRAWYFRRPTRPGNYRRSRNGHGFRCPALHQRSEDAWDQDLAG
;
A
#
# COMPACT_ATOMS: atom_id res chain seq x y z
N MET A 1 -45.86 -13.73 9.78
CA MET A 1 -44.48 -13.59 9.27
C MET A 1 -44.41 -12.34 8.41
N THR A 2 -44.08 -11.22 9.02
CA THR A 2 -44.20 -9.85 8.47
C THR A 2 -42.83 -9.18 8.42
N HIS A 3 -41.84 -9.84 7.83
CA HIS A 3 -40.55 -9.22 7.59
C HIS A 3 -40.44 -8.84 6.12
N SER A 4 -40.21 -7.55 5.87
CA SER A 4 -39.88 -7.06 4.53
C SER A 4 -38.58 -7.71 4.04
N LEU A 5 -38.35 -7.76 2.73
CA LEU A 5 -37.13 -8.33 2.16
C LEU A 5 -35.87 -7.64 2.69
N ALA A 6 -35.99 -6.36 3.05
CA ALA A 6 -34.95 -5.59 3.74
C ALA A 6 -34.72 -6.11 5.17
N GLN A 7 -35.79 -6.43 5.92
CA GLN A 7 -35.69 -6.98 7.27
C GLN A 7 -35.19 -8.43 7.31
N SER A 8 -35.50 -9.28 6.33
CA SER A 8 -34.94 -10.64 6.28
C SER A 8 -33.44 -10.63 5.95
N VAL A 9 -33.03 -9.70 5.07
CA VAL A 9 -31.61 -9.45 4.79
C VAL A 9 -30.93 -8.82 6.02
N ASP A 10 -31.59 -7.89 6.71
CA ASP A 10 -31.09 -7.36 7.99
C ASP A 10 -31.00 -8.41 9.09
N LEU A 11 -31.94 -9.36 9.20
CA LEU A 11 -31.93 -10.41 10.23
C LEU A 11 -30.78 -11.41 10.02
N ASP A 12 -30.55 -11.86 8.78
CA ASP A 12 -29.41 -12.72 8.45
C ASP A 12 -28.07 -11.95 8.56
N LEU A 13 -28.07 -10.62 8.34
CA LEU A 13 -26.88 -9.78 8.51
C LEU A 13 -26.62 -9.33 9.96
N GLN A 14 -27.66 -9.27 10.81
CA GLN A 14 -27.56 -8.97 12.25
C GLN A 14 -27.12 -10.18 13.06
N ALA A 15 -27.35 -11.40 12.56
CA ALA A 15 -26.76 -12.61 13.14
C ALA A 15 -25.22 -12.59 13.11
N ASP A 16 -24.63 -11.74 12.26
CA ASP A 16 -23.18 -11.55 12.07
C ASP A 16 -22.67 -10.21 12.64
N ALA A 17 -23.43 -9.60 13.58
CA ALA A 17 -23.20 -8.27 14.14
C ALA A 17 -22.02 -8.18 15.13
N SER A 18 -20.83 -8.57 14.67
CA SER A 18 -19.55 -8.36 15.36
C SER A 18 -18.60 -7.41 14.62
N ARG A 19 -19.08 -6.65 13.62
CA ARG A 19 -18.21 -5.85 12.73
C ARG A 19 -18.43 -4.34 12.78
N THR A 20 -17.34 -3.62 12.55
CA THR A 20 -17.05 -2.22 12.89
C THR A 20 -17.99 -1.18 12.26
N GLY A 21 -18.14 0.00 12.90
CA GLY A 21 -19.01 1.10 12.44
C GLY A 21 -18.67 1.71 11.07
N SER A 22 -17.51 1.38 10.50
CA SER A 22 -17.14 1.71 9.11
C SER A 22 -18.03 0.96 8.10
N GLU A 23 -18.26 -0.34 8.33
CA GLU A 23 -19.09 -1.17 7.44
C GLU A 23 -20.55 -0.71 7.43
N THR A 24 -21.06 -0.25 8.56
CA THR A 24 -22.43 0.25 8.70
C THR A 24 -22.68 1.48 7.82
N ARG A 25 -21.72 2.41 7.72
CA ARG A 25 -21.85 3.61 6.87
C ARG A 25 -21.85 3.27 5.37
N VAL A 26 -21.04 2.30 4.96
CA VAL A 26 -21.00 1.84 3.55
C VAL A 26 -22.31 1.20 3.15
N ARG A 27 -22.88 0.38 4.04
CA ARG A 27 -24.20 -0.22 3.84
C ARG A 27 -25.27 0.86 3.70
N GLN A 28 -25.27 1.85 4.59
CA GLN A 28 -26.27 2.93 4.56
C GLN A 28 -26.23 3.72 3.25
N HIS A 29 -25.05 4.14 2.79
CA HIS A 29 -24.91 4.84 1.50
C HIS A 29 -25.34 3.97 0.31
N PHE A 30 -25.07 2.66 0.37
CA PHE A 30 -25.51 1.74 -0.68
C PHE A 30 -27.04 1.63 -0.72
N PHE A 31 -27.69 1.53 0.45
CA PHE A 31 -29.15 1.48 0.54
C PHE A 31 -29.79 2.78 0.05
N GLU A 32 -29.22 3.95 0.34
CA GLU A 32 -29.69 5.23 -0.18
C GLU A 32 -29.60 5.31 -1.71
N GLU A 33 -28.47 4.89 -2.30
CA GLU A 33 -28.34 4.80 -3.77
C GLU A 33 -29.34 3.80 -4.38
N ALA A 34 -29.55 2.67 -3.73
CA ALA A 34 -30.50 1.65 -4.16
C ALA A 34 -31.94 2.16 -4.11
N ASP A 35 -32.31 2.92 -3.07
CA ASP A 35 -33.64 3.49 -2.91
C ASP A 35 -33.97 4.54 -3.98
N VAL A 36 -33.00 5.38 -4.37
CA VAL A 36 -33.18 6.35 -5.47
C VAL A 36 -33.45 5.63 -6.78
N LYS A 37 -32.70 4.56 -7.09
CA LYS A 37 -32.92 3.73 -8.28
C LYS A 37 -34.28 3.05 -8.24
N ARG A 38 -34.65 2.48 -7.08
CA ARG A 38 -35.94 1.80 -6.87
C ARG A 38 -37.12 2.75 -7.07
N ARG A 39 -37.06 3.98 -6.52
CA ARG A 39 -38.10 5.01 -6.70
C ARG A 39 -38.32 5.33 -8.19
N ARG A 40 -37.24 5.49 -8.96
CA ARG A 40 -37.34 5.75 -10.41
C ARG A 40 -37.96 4.57 -11.15
N ALA A 41 -37.57 3.33 -10.81
CA ALA A 41 -38.12 2.12 -11.41
C ALA A 41 -39.64 1.98 -11.13
N ILE A 42 -40.09 2.20 -9.88
CA ILE A 42 -41.52 2.17 -9.50
C ILE A 42 -42.31 3.19 -10.33
N ARG A 43 -41.79 4.42 -10.43
CA ARG A 43 -42.40 5.49 -11.22
C ARG A 43 -42.56 5.11 -12.69
N GLN A 44 -41.47 4.69 -13.34
CA GLN A 44 -41.50 4.28 -14.74
C GLN A 44 -42.43 3.08 -14.95
N GLY A 45 -42.40 2.11 -14.03
CA GLY A 45 -43.28 0.95 -14.05
C GLY A 45 -44.75 1.34 -14.06
N LEU A 46 -45.20 2.19 -13.14
CA LEU A 46 -46.61 2.59 -13.09
C LEU A 46 -47.06 3.36 -14.34
N TRP A 47 -46.22 4.26 -14.86
CA TRP A 47 -46.51 4.97 -16.11
C TRP A 47 -46.71 4.02 -17.29
N VAL A 48 -45.83 3.04 -17.44
CA VAL A 48 -45.94 2.01 -18.49
C VAL A 48 -47.18 1.13 -18.28
N ALA A 49 -47.46 0.73 -17.03
CA ALA A 49 -48.63 -0.08 -16.71
C ALA A 49 -49.95 0.65 -17.01
N VAL A 50 -50.05 1.93 -16.67
CA VAL A 50 -51.24 2.75 -16.96
C VAL A 50 -51.40 2.95 -18.47
N LEU A 51 -50.30 3.16 -19.21
CA LEU A 51 -50.35 3.25 -20.67
C LEU A 51 -50.89 1.96 -21.30
N ILE A 52 -50.37 0.80 -20.89
CA ILE A 52 -50.84 -0.51 -21.36
C ILE A 52 -52.32 -0.71 -20.98
N TYR A 53 -52.69 -0.35 -19.75
CA TYR A 53 -54.08 -0.45 -19.28
C TYR A 53 -55.04 0.40 -20.11
N LEU A 54 -54.65 1.63 -20.48
CA LEU A 54 -55.45 2.48 -21.38
C LEU A 54 -55.52 1.92 -22.81
N LEU A 55 -54.47 1.28 -23.31
CA LEU A 55 -54.44 0.69 -24.65
C LEU A 55 -55.49 -0.42 -24.83
N PHE A 56 -55.84 -1.14 -23.76
CA PHE A 56 -56.93 -2.12 -23.78
C PHE A 56 -58.30 -1.50 -24.11
N SER A 57 -58.44 -0.17 -24.14
CA SER A 57 -59.68 0.51 -24.55
C SER A 57 -60.10 0.12 -25.96
N VAL A 58 -59.12 -0.20 -26.83
CA VAL A 58 -59.38 -0.74 -28.16
C VAL A 58 -60.09 -2.10 -28.08
N THR A 59 -59.66 -2.96 -27.15
CA THR A 59 -60.28 -4.26 -26.91
C THR A 59 -61.71 -4.13 -26.37
N ASP A 60 -61.98 -3.13 -25.52
CA ASP A 60 -63.34 -2.86 -25.02
C ASP A 60 -64.31 -2.55 -26.16
N VAL A 61 -63.91 -1.69 -27.10
CA VAL A 61 -64.72 -1.32 -28.27
C VAL A 61 -65.00 -2.53 -29.16
N LEU A 62 -64.05 -3.47 -29.26
CA LEU A 62 -64.19 -4.65 -30.11
C LEU A 62 -65.02 -5.77 -29.47
N LEU A 63 -64.86 -6.02 -28.17
CA LEU A 63 -65.46 -7.18 -27.50
C LEU A 63 -66.78 -6.86 -26.78
N VAL A 64 -66.89 -5.65 -26.21
CA VAL A 64 -68.03 -5.19 -25.41
C VAL A 64 -68.46 -3.77 -25.82
N PRO A 65 -68.86 -3.55 -27.08
CA PRO A 65 -69.12 -2.22 -27.63
C PRO A 65 -70.23 -1.46 -26.89
N ASP A 66 -71.22 -2.18 -26.36
CA ASP A 66 -72.39 -1.65 -25.65
C ASP A 66 -72.02 -0.91 -24.36
N VAL A 67 -71.02 -1.41 -23.62
CA VAL A 67 -70.55 -0.81 -22.36
C VAL A 67 -69.17 -0.14 -22.48
N SER A 68 -68.59 -0.13 -23.68
CA SER A 68 -67.22 0.35 -23.94
C SER A 68 -66.98 1.80 -23.47
N ILE A 69 -67.97 2.68 -23.58
CA ILE A 69 -67.85 4.07 -23.09
C ILE A 69 -67.65 4.08 -21.56
N HIS A 70 -68.38 3.24 -20.83
CA HIS A 70 -68.29 3.14 -19.37
C HIS A 70 -66.97 2.52 -18.92
N THR A 71 -66.50 1.46 -19.60
CA THR A 71 -65.22 0.82 -19.27
C THR A 71 -64.06 1.77 -19.55
N ILE A 72 -64.04 2.45 -20.70
CA ILE A 72 -63.00 3.43 -21.07
C ILE A 72 -62.98 4.57 -20.06
N PHE A 73 -64.14 5.14 -19.72
CA PHE A 73 -64.24 6.20 -18.72
C PHE A 73 -63.66 5.75 -17.37
N ALA A 74 -64.04 4.56 -16.90
CA ALA A 74 -63.51 4.00 -15.66
C ALA A 74 -61.98 3.81 -15.71
N ARG A 75 -61.42 3.38 -16.85
CA ARG A 75 -59.97 3.24 -17.01
C ARG A 75 -59.23 4.57 -16.90
N PHE A 76 -59.73 5.62 -17.54
CA PHE A 76 -59.14 6.95 -17.43
C PHE A 76 -59.18 7.48 -16.01
N VAL A 77 -60.32 7.32 -15.31
CA VAL A 77 -60.46 7.73 -13.90
C VAL A 77 -59.45 7.00 -13.01
N VAL A 78 -59.39 5.68 -13.08
CA VAL A 78 -58.48 4.88 -12.24
C VAL A 78 -57.01 5.16 -12.60
N GLY A 79 -56.69 5.21 -13.90
CA GLY A 79 -55.32 5.47 -14.37
C GLY A 79 -54.79 6.84 -13.96
N ILE A 80 -55.59 7.89 -14.15
CA ILE A 80 -55.22 9.26 -13.74
C ILE A 80 -55.09 9.35 -12.22
N ALA A 81 -56.05 8.78 -11.46
CA ALA A 81 -55.97 8.78 -10.01
C ALA A 81 -54.70 8.08 -9.50
N ALA A 82 -54.35 6.92 -10.06
CA ALA A 82 -53.14 6.18 -9.70
C ALA A 82 -51.86 6.99 -9.97
N LEU A 83 -51.76 7.66 -11.13
CA LEU A 83 -50.62 8.51 -11.47
C LEU A 83 -50.52 9.74 -10.57
N LEU A 84 -51.64 10.41 -10.28
CA LEU A 84 -51.66 11.60 -9.41
C LEU A 84 -51.22 11.24 -7.98
N ILE A 85 -51.70 10.13 -7.44
CA ILE A 85 -51.30 9.64 -6.12
C ILE A 85 -49.80 9.33 -6.11
N LEU A 86 -49.29 8.60 -7.11
CA LEU A 86 -47.88 8.25 -7.16
C LEU A 86 -46.98 9.49 -7.32
N GLU A 87 -47.30 10.40 -8.24
CA GLU A 87 -46.51 11.62 -8.45
C GLU A 87 -46.52 12.52 -7.19
N SER A 88 -47.64 12.58 -6.47
CA SER A 88 -47.71 13.23 -5.16
C SER A 88 -46.75 12.58 -4.16
N GLN A 89 -46.74 11.25 -4.07
CA GLN A 89 -45.83 10.51 -3.18
C GLN A 89 -44.35 10.65 -3.55
N VAL A 90 -44.03 10.71 -4.84
CA VAL A 90 -42.68 10.95 -5.35
C VAL A 90 -42.21 12.34 -4.93
N ARG A 91 -43.05 13.37 -5.09
CA ARG A 91 -42.74 14.76 -4.68
C ARG A 91 -42.61 14.90 -3.16
N ALA A 92 -43.42 14.18 -2.40
CA ALA A 92 -43.38 14.19 -0.92
C ALA A 92 -42.21 13.38 -0.33
N GLY A 93 -41.37 12.74 -1.15
CA GLY A 93 -40.23 11.96 -0.66
C GLY A 93 -40.63 10.68 0.10
N THR A 94 -41.86 10.20 -0.06
CA THR A 94 -42.43 9.05 0.66
C THR A 94 -41.56 7.79 0.54
N ARG A 95 -41.54 6.92 1.56
CA ARG A 95 -40.79 5.64 1.53
C ARG A 95 -41.20 4.75 0.35
N THR A 96 -40.24 4.07 -0.26
CA THR A 96 -40.43 3.20 -1.43
C THR A 96 -41.42 2.05 -1.17
N ASP A 97 -41.46 1.51 0.05
CA ASP A 97 -42.40 0.46 0.43
C ASP A 97 -43.87 0.92 0.42
N LEU A 98 -44.15 2.18 0.77
CA LEU A 98 -45.50 2.75 0.69
C LEU A 98 -45.93 2.98 -0.75
N MET A 99 -44.97 3.36 -1.62
CA MET A 99 -45.22 3.50 -3.04
C MET A 99 -45.58 2.14 -3.68
N ASP A 100 -44.92 1.06 -3.29
CA ASP A 100 -45.27 -0.30 -3.75
C ASP A 100 -46.70 -0.68 -3.36
N VAL A 101 -47.15 -0.34 -2.14
CA VAL A 101 -48.54 -0.56 -1.72
C VAL A 101 -49.51 0.20 -2.60
N THR A 102 -49.21 1.45 -2.99
CA THR A 102 -50.08 2.19 -3.91
C THR A 102 -50.16 1.58 -5.30
N CYS A 103 -49.04 1.08 -5.84
CA CYS A 103 -49.04 0.39 -7.13
C CYS A 103 -49.84 -0.93 -7.06
N ALA A 104 -49.71 -1.68 -5.96
CA ALA A 104 -50.50 -2.89 -5.73
C ALA A 104 -52.00 -2.58 -5.62
N ALA A 105 -52.37 -1.51 -4.90
CA ALA A 105 -53.76 -1.05 -4.84
C ALA A 105 -54.28 -0.58 -6.21
N ALA A 106 -53.47 0.18 -6.97
CA ALA A 106 -53.82 0.64 -8.31
C ALA A 106 -54.09 -0.52 -9.28
N LEU A 107 -53.34 -1.63 -9.18
CA LEU A 107 -53.60 -2.85 -9.97
C LEU A 107 -54.96 -3.45 -9.64
N VAL A 108 -55.28 -3.62 -8.35
CA VAL A 108 -56.58 -4.19 -7.91
C VAL A 108 -57.72 -3.26 -8.30
N CYS A 109 -57.59 -1.95 -8.09
CA CYS A 109 -58.56 -0.95 -8.51
C CYS A 109 -58.72 -0.91 -10.04
N GLY A 110 -57.63 -1.07 -10.79
CA GLY A 110 -57.67 -1.15 -12.25
C GLY A 110 -58.43 -2.37 -12.75
N TYR A 111 -58.25 -3.52 -12.07
CA TYR A 111 -59.00 -4.74 -12.37
C TYR A 111 -60.50 -4.56 -12.09
N LEU A 112 -60.87 -4.03 -10.93
CA LEU A 112 -62.27 -3.75 -10.57
C LEU A 112 -62.91 -2.69 -11.47
N GLY A 113 -62.18 -1.60 -11.76
CA GLY A 113 -62.65 -0.51 -12.59
C GLY A 113 -62.95 -0.94 -14.03
N TRP A 114 -62.26 -1.96 -14.53
CA TRP A 114 -62.61 -2.59 -15.80
C TRP A 114 -63.74 -3.62 -15.65
N LEU A 115 -63.67 -4.49 -14.64
CA LEU A 115 -64.57 -5.63 -14.49
C LEU A 115 -66.01 -5.20 -14.20
N LEU A 116 -66.23 -4.24 -13.30
CA LEU A 116 -67.59 -3.86 -12.87
C LEU A 116 -68.45 -3.32 -14.02
N PRO A 117 -68.01 -2.35 -14.84
CA PRO A 117 -68.80 -1.90 -15.98
C PRO A 117 -68.90 -2.98 -17.07
N ALA A 118 -67.84 -3.77 -17.27
CA ALA A 118 -67.83 -4.84 -18.27
C ALA A 118 -68.85 -5.95 -17.95
N MET A 119 -69.12 -6.23 -16.68
CA MET A 119 -70.15 -7.19 -16.25
C MET A 119 -71.58 -6.79 -16.62
N MET A 120 -71.83 -5.53 -17.00
CA MET A 120 -73.15 -5.04 -17.41
C MET A 120 -73.46 -5.32 -18.89
N THR A 121 -72.52 -5.90 -19.65
CA THR A 121 -72.67 -6.14 -21.09
C THR A 121 -73.73 -7.19 -21.42
N ILE A 122 -74.39 -6.99 -22.55
CA ILE A 122 -75.31 -7.96 -23.16
C ILE A 122 -74.51 -9.08 -23.86
N HIS A 123 -73.26 -8.83 -24.27
CA HIS A 123 -72.40 -9.77 -24.99
C HIS A 123 -71.66 -10.75 -24.08
N THR A 124 -72.40 -11.58 -23.34
CA THR A 124 -71.85 -12.49 -22.31
C THR A 124 -70.82 -13.49 -22.85
N ILE A 125 -70.96 -13.97 -24.09
CA ILE A 125 -69.99 -14.87 -24.72
C ILE A 125 -68.66 -14.17 -24.97
N ASN A 126 -68.67 -12.96 -25.54
CA ASN A 126 -67.44 -12.19 -25.78
C ASN A 126 -66.76 -11.82 -24.45
N MET A 127 -67.56 -11.45 -23.45
CA MET A 127 -67.05 -11.16 -22.11
C MET A 127 -66.38 -12.37 -21.47
N SER A 128 -66.89 -13.58 -21.71
CA SER A 128 -66.29 -14.83 -21.22
C SER A 128 -64.88 -15.04 -21.77
N TYR A 129 -64.62 -14.71 -23.04
CA TYR A 129 -63.26 -14.73 -23.59
C TYR A 129 -62.43 -13.56 -23.05
N TYR A 130 -63.06 -12.41 -22.83
CA TYR A 130 -62.35 -11.24 -22.35
C TYR A 130 -61.88 -11.39 -20.89
N MET A 131 -62.60 -12.18 -20.07
CA MET A 131 -62.20 -12.51 -18.70
C MET A 131 -60.81 -13.11 -18.57
N VAL A 132 -60.27 -13.78 -19.60
CA VAL A 132 -58.91 -14.34 -19.59
C VAL A 132 -57.85 -13.25 -19.39
N PHE A 133 -58.09 -12.06 -19.93
CA PHE A 133 -57.17 -10.93 -19.83
C PHE A 133 -57.03 -10.40 -18.39
N GLY A 134 -57.91 -10.77 -17.48
CA GLY A 134 -57.74 -10.51 -16.04
C GLY A 134 -56.45 -11.11 -15.46
N ALA A 135 -55.92 -12.18 -16.07
CA ALA A 135 -54.65 -12.79 -15.68
C ALA A 135 -53.46 -11.83 -15.85
N ILE A 136 -53.58 -10.81 -16.72
CA ILE A 136 -52.57 -9.77 -16.91
C ILE A 136 -52.38 -8.94 -15.65
N PHE A 137 -53.44 -8.66 -14.88
CA PHE A 137 -53.33 -7.92 -13.61
C PHE A 137 -52.55 -8.72 -12.57
N MET A 138 -52.79 -10.03 -12.52
CA MET A 138 -52.04 -10.96 -11.66
C MET A 138 -50.57 -11.08 -12.11
N MET A 139 -50.31 -11.20 -13.41
CA MET A 139 -48.94 -11.16 -13.96
C MET A 139 -48.26 -9.81 -13.66
N GLY A 140 -49.01 -8.71 -13.72
CA GLY A 140 -48.53 -7.38 -13.34
C GLY A 140 -48.02 -7.34 -11.90
N ALA A 141 -48.83 -7.85 -10.97
CA ALA A 141 -48.47 -7.91 -9.55
C ALA A 141 -47.24 -8.80 -9.29
N ASN A 142 -47.11 -9.93 -9.99
CA ASN A 142 -46.08 -10.95 -9.72
C ASN A 142 -44.77 -10.78 -10.51
N LEU A 143 -44.81 -10.25 -11.74
CA LEU A 143 -43.66 -10.26 -12.64
C LEU A 143 -43.19 -8.86 -13.04
N PHE A 144 -44.13 -7.95 -13.26
CA PHE A 144 -43.82 -6.63 -13.79
C PHE A 144 -43.36 -5.67 -12.69
N PHE A 145 -44.11 -5.60 -11.60
CA PHE A 145 -43.71 -4.81 -10.44
C PHE A 145 -42.76 -5.59 -9.53
N THR A 146 -41.77 -4.89 -8.98
CA THR A 146 -40.76 -5.46 -8.08
C THR A 146 -41.22 -5.42 -6.63
N PHE A 147 -42.45 -5.87 -6.37
CA PHE A 147 -42.99 -5.90 -5.01
C PHE A 147 -42.27 -6.92 -4.14
N ASN A 148 -42.28 -6.67 -2.84
CA ASN A 148 -41.98 -7.71 -1.86
C ASN A 148 -42.94 -8.90 -2.07
N PHE A 149 -42.42 -10.12 -1.91
CA PHE A 149 -43.18 -11.34 -2.19
C PHE A 149 -44.53 -11.39 -1.47
N GLY A 150 -44.59 -11.00 -0.18
CA GLY A 150 -45.84 -10.98 0.57
C GLY A 150 -46.89 -10.01 0.03
N LEU A 151 -46.49 -8.82 -0.41
CA LEU A 151 -47.41 -7.83 -0.99
C LEU A 151 -47.94 -8.29 -2.35
N SER A 152 -47.06 -8.87 -3.16
CA SER A 152 -47.43 -9.41 -4.47
C SER A 152 -48.38 -10.61 -4.37
N LEU A 153 -48.13 -11.50 -3.40
CA LEU A 153 -49.01 -12.63 -3.11
C LEU A 153 -50.39 -12.14 -2.66
N LEU A 154 -50.44 -11.16 -1.75
CA LEU A 154 -51.69 -10.56 -1.29
C LEU A 154 -52.49 -9.95 -2.46
N ALA A 155 -51.86 -9.09 -3.27
CA ALA A 155 -52.52 -8.45 -4.40
C ALA A 155 -53.02 -9.48 -5.43
N SER A 156 -52.21 -10.50 -5.74
CA SER A 156 -52.58 -11.57 -6.65
C SER A 156 -53.71 -12.45 -6.11
N SER A 157 -53.74 -12.73 -4.80
CA SER A 157 -54.84 -13.44 -4.15
C SER A 157 -56.15 -12.64 -4.18
N ILE A 158 -56.09 -11.32 -4.03
CA ILE A 158 -57.27 -10.45 -4.17
C ILE A 158 -57.80 -10.48 -5.60
N VAL A 159 -56.92 -10.35 -6.61
CA VAL A 159 -57.31 -10.46 -8.04
C VAL A 159 -57.94 -11.82 -8.34
N LEU A 160 -57.36 -12.91 -7.83
CA LEU A 160 -57.87 -14.26 -7.99
C LEU A 160 -59.26 -14.43 -7.34
N LEU A 161 -59.46 -13.86 -6.14
CA LEU A 161 -60.75 -13.89 -5.46
C LEU A 161 -61.82 -13.13 -6.26
N ILE A 162 -61.50 -11.92 -6.73
CA ILE A 162 -62.40 -11.12 -7.57
C ILE A 162 -62.79 -11.90 -8.83
N PHE A 163 -61.82 -12.57 -9.46
CA PHE A 163 -62.07 -13.42 -10.63
C PHE A 163 -63.06 -14.56 -10.32
N PHE A 164 -62.84 -15.33 -9.24
CA PHE A 164 -63.75 -16.43 -8.88
C PHE A 164 -65.17 -15.95 -8.56
N VAL A 165 -65.29 -14.79 -7.89
CA VAL A 165 -66.60 -14.16 -7.66
C VAL A 165 -67.26 -13.81 -8.99
N ALA A 166 -66.57 -13.13 -9.91
CA ALA A 166 -67.13 -12.76 -11.21
C ALA A 166 -67.50 -13.97 -12.07
N LEU A 167 -66.66 -15.02 -12.05
CA LEU A 167 -66.88 -16.28 -12.75
C LEU A 167 -68.18 -16.96 -12.30
N SER A 168 -68.50 -16.89 -11.01
CA SER A 168 -69.74 -17.46 -10.45
C SER A 168 -71.01 -16.75 -10.94
N PHE A 169 -70.92 -15.46 -11.27
CA PHE A 169 -72.05 -14.66 -11.75
C PHE A 169 -72.27 -14.75 -13.27
N LEU A 170 -71.19 -14.79 -14.06
CA LEU A 170 -71.24 -14.65 -15.53
C LEU A 170 -71.59 -15.93 -16.29
N HIS A 171 -71.23 -17.10 -15.76
CA HIS A 171 -71.42 -18.36 -16.47
C HIS A 171 -71.82 -19.49 -15.54
N LYS A 172 -72.92 -20.18 -15.86
CA LYS A 172 -73.41 -21.35 -15.11
C LYS A 172 -72.89 -22.68 -15.64
N ASP A 173 -72.17 -22.68 -16.77
CA ASP A 173 -71.57 -23.89 -17.32
C ASP A 173 -70.38 -24.34 -16.46
N VAL A 174 -70.49 -25.54 -15.90
CA VAL A 174 -69.50 -26.16 -15.03
C VAL A 174 -68.18 -26.39 -15.76
N TYR A 175 -68.20 -26.77 -17.04
CA TYR A 175 -66.96 -27.03 -17.80
C TYR A 175 -66.18 -25.75 -18.05
N TYR A 176 -66.87 -24.64 -18.31
CA TYR A 176 -66.25 -23.32 -18.43
C TYR A 176 -65.60 -22.88 -17.11
N GLN A 177 -66.33 -23.01 -15.99
CA GLN A 177 -65.82 -22.64 -14.67
C GLN A 177 -64.57 -23.46 -14.28
N ILE A 178 -64.58 -24.77 -14.54
CA ILE A 178 -63.42 -25.63 -14.28
C ILE A 178 -62.24 -25.23 -15.17
N SER A 179 -62.46 -25.03 -16.48
CA SER A 179 -61.39 -24.72 -17.42
C SER A 179 -60.68 -23.41 -17.09
N PHE A 180 -61.45 -22.33 -16.88
CA PHE A 180 -60.85 -21.03 -16.56
C PHE A 180 -60.39 -20.91 -15.11
N GLY A 181 -61.09 -21.55 -14.16
CA GLY A 181 -60.67 -21.62 -12.77
C GLY A 181 -59.32 -22.33 -12.61
N THR A 182 -59.13 -23.46 -13.29
CA THR A 182 -57.85 -24.18 -13.29
C THR A 182 -56.76 -23.39 -14.01
N PHE A 183 -57.05 -22.72 -15.12
CA PHE A 183 -56.11 -21.81 -15.78
C PHE A 183 -55.62 -20.69 -14.84
N TYR A 184 -56.53 -20.01 -14.14
CA TYR A 184 -56.17 -18.93 -13.20
C TYR A 184 -55.38 -19.44 -11.99
N LEU A 185 -55.73 -20.61 -11.43
CA LEU A 185 -54.97 -21.24 -10.36
C LEU A 185 -53.56 -21.64 -10.82
N ALA A 186 -53.42 -22.14 -12.04
CA ALA A 186 -52.11 -22.46 -12.63
C ALA A 186 -51.29 -21.19 -12.83
N CYS A 187 -51.88 -20.13 -13.39
CA CYS A 187 -51.21 -18.83 -13.53
C CYS A 187 -50.81 -18.23 -12.18
N PHE A 188 -51.67 -18.28 -11.17
CA PHE A 188 -51.36 -17.81 -9.82
C PHE A 188 -50.16 -18.54 -9.23
N SER A 189 -50.18 -19.88 -9.29
CA SER A 189 -49.13 -20.73 -8.73
C SER A 189 -47.80 -20.52 -9.45
N PHE A 190 -47.83 -20.52 -10.79
CA PHE A 190 -46.63 -20.34 -11.61
C PHE A 190 -46.02 -18.94 -11.44
N THR A 191 -46.84 -17.88 -11.53
CA THR A 191 -46.34 -16.50 -11.42
C THR A 191 -45.85 -16.18 -10.01
N SER A 192 -46.51 -16.71 -8.97
CA SER A 192 -46.04 -16.57 -7.58
C SER A 192 -44.71 -17.28 -7.36
N TYR A 193 -44.52 -18.48 -7.92
CA TYR A 193 -43.24 -19.20 -7.84
C TYR A 193 -42.11 -18.45 -8.56
N VAL A 194 -42.37 -17.95 -9.77
CA VAL A 194 -41.39 -17.15 -10.52
C VAL A 194 -41.03 -15.88 -9.75
N ASN A 195 -42.01 -15.18 -9.17
CA ASN A 195 -41.78 -14.01 -8.33
C ASN A 195 -40.89 -14.33 -7.12
N TRP A 196 -41.22 -15.40 -6.39
CA TRP A 196 -40.41 -15.86 -5.26
C TRP A 196 -38.96 -16.12 -5.67
N ARG A 197 -38.74 -16.81 -6.80
CA ARG A 197 -37.40 -17.08 -7.34
C ARG A 197 -36.66 -15.78 -7.70
N LEU A 198 -37.30 -14.87 -8.44
CA LEU A 198 -36.70 -13.60 -8.87
C LEU A 198 -36.32 -12.73 -7.67
N ASN A 199 -37.18 -12.61 -6.66
CA ASN A 199 -36.89 -11.87 -5.44
C ASN A 199 -35.73 -12.48 -4.64
N ARG A 200 -35.63 -13.82 -4.62
CA ARG A 200 -34.50 -14.52 -3.99
C ARG A 200 -33.18 -14.29 -4.74
N GLU A 201 -33.20 -14.30 -6.06
CA GLU A 201 -32.01 -14.01 -6.88
C GLU A 201 -31.55 -12.55 -6.71
N ARG A 202 -32.47 -11.59 -6.70
CA ARG A 202 -32.16 -10.17 -6.43
C ARG A 202 -31.49 -9.96 -5.07
N ALA A 203 -31.99 -10.62 -4.02
CA ALA A 203 -31.41 -10.54 -2.68
C ALA A 203 -29.97 -11.08 -2.64
N ARG A 204 -29.70 -12.21 -3.31
CA ARG A 204 -28.35 -12.78 -3.40
C ARG A 204 -27.38 -11.85 -4.13
N VAL A 205 -27.80 -11.26 -5.25
CA VAL A 205 -26.96 -10.32 -6.01
C VAL A 205 -26.62 -9.10 -5.17
N LEU A 206 -27.61 -8.52 -4.46
CA LEU A 206 -27.38 -7.38 -3.58
C LEU A 206 -26.36 -7.69 -2.48
N LEU A 207 -26.52 -8.84 -1.81
CA LEU A 207 -25.61 -9.27 -0.75
C LEU A 207 -24.18 -9.48 -1.27
N SER A 208 -24.04 -10.15 -2.41
CA SER A 208 -22.73 -10.35 -3.06
C SER A 208 -22.05 -9.03 -3.45
N ALA A 209 -22.82 -8.02 -3.88
CA ALA A 209 -22.30 -6.71 -4.26
C ALA A 209 -21.80 -5.91 -3.04
N ILE A 210 -22.49 -6.02 -1.90
CA ILE A 210 -22.05 -5.41 -0.64
C ILE A 210 -20.76 -6.08 -0.15
N GLU A 211 -20.70 -7.42 -0.12
CA GLU A 211 -19.50 -8.16 0.29
C GLU A 211 -18.28 -7.86 -0.59
N ALA A 212 -18.49 -7.72 -1.91
CA ALA A 212 -17.42 -7.37 -2.84
C ALA A 212 -16.86 -5.97 -2.54
N LYS A 213 -17.73 -4.98 -2.27
CA LYS A 213 -17.31 -3.62 -1.91
C LYS A 213 -16.54 -3.57 -0.59
N VAL A 214 -16.96 -4.33 0.42
CA VAL A 214 -16.25 -4.40 1.72
C VAL A 214 -14.86 -5.03 1.53
N ARG A 215 -14.78 -6.17 0.83
CA ARG A 215 -13.49 -6.83 0.55
C ARG A 215 -12.53 -5.94 -0.23
N GLN A 216 -13.03 -5.17 -1.18
CA GLN A 216 -12.21 -4.24 -1.96
C GLN A 216 -11.58 -3.17 -1.05
N ARG A 217 -12.36 -2.55 -0.17
CA ARG A 217 -11.82 -1.57 0.79
C ARG A 217 -10.79 -2.15 1.73
N GLU A 218 -11.03 -3.35 2.27
CA GLU A 218 -10.05 -4.03 3.11
C GLU A 218 -8.73 -4.31 2.35
N ALA A 219 -8.82 -4.71 1.08
CA ALA A 219 -7.66 -4.95 0.24
C ALA A 219 -6.88 -3.65 -0.02
N ASP A 220 -7.59 -2.55 -0.29
CA ASP A 220 -6.99 -1.23 -0.50
C ASP A 220 -6.28 -0.73 0.78
N GLU A 221 -6.93 -0.83 1.94
CA GLU A 221 -6.36 -0.46 3.24
C GLU A 221 -5.11 -1.30 3.58
N ARG A 222 -5.17 -2.62 3.35
CA ARG A 222 -4.00 -3.50 3.51
C ARG A 222 -2.89 -3.14 2.54
N GLY A 223 -3.23 -2.81 1.29
CA GLY A 223 -2.29 -2.36 0.28
C GLY A 223 -1.56 -1.08 0.70
N GLU A 224 -2.30 -0.09 1.20
CA GLU A 224 -1.74 1.18 1.68
C GLU A 224 -0.88 0.98 2.94
N ALA A 225 -1.32 0.14 3.88
CA ALA A 225 -0.54 -0.19 5.07
C ALA A 225 0.79 -0.89 4.71
N LEU A 226 0.76 -1.85 3.80
CA LEU A 226 1.96 -2.52 3.27
C LEU A 226 2.88 -1.55 2.54
N PHE A 227 2.31 -0.64 1.74
CA PHE A 227 3.07 0.39 1.05
C PHE A 227 3.79 1.30 2.04
N ARG A 228 3.10 1.77 3.08
CA ARG A 228 3.69 2.58 4.16
C ARG A 228 4.82 1.81 4.85
N LEU A 229 4.55 0.60 5.35
CA LEU A 229 5.53 -0.22 6.06
C LEU A 229 6.79 -0.50 5.22
N SER A 230 6.63 -0.68 3.91
CA SER A 230 7.76 -0.93 3.02
C SER A 230 8.59 0.31 2.67
N ASN A 231 8.03 1.52 2.81
CA ASN A 231 8.63 2.77 2.30
C ASN A 231 8.94 3.81 3.39
N THR A 232 8.52 3.60 4.63
CA THR A 232 8.84 4.47 5.76
C THR A 232 9.94 3.88 6.64
N ASP A 233 10.76 4.74 7.24
CA ASP A 233 11.69 4.35 8.30
C ASP A 233 10.91 4.13 9.60
N PRO A 234 11.03 2.96 10.26
CA PRO A 234 10.21 2.61 11.42
C PRO A 234 10.52 3.45 12.67
N LEU A 235 11.70 4.06 12.75
CA LEU A 235 12.06 4.93 13.88
C LEU A 235 11.50 6.33 13.69
N THR A 236 11.80 6.94 12.54
CA THR A 236 11.61 8.39 12.31
C THR A 236 10.34 8.73 11.53
N GLY A 237 9.66 7.77 10.92
CA GLY A 237 8.43 7.99 10.15
C GLY A 237 8.62 8.64 8.77
N VAL A 238 9.81 9.17 8.46
CA VAL A 238 10.15 9.70 7.13
C VAL A 238 10.43 8.57 6.12
N ALA A 239 10.68 8.91 4.87
CA ALA A 239 10.98 7.91 3.84
C ALA A 239 12.22 7.07 4.22
N ASN A 240 12.19 5.76 4.00
CA ASN A 240 13.38 4.92 4.15
C ASN A 240 14.26 4.99 2.90
N ARG A 241 15.48 4.43 2.98
CA ARG A 241 16.44 4.38 1.87
C ARG A 241 15.83 3.83 0.56
N ARG A 242 15.01 2.78 0.64
CA ARG A 242 14.36 2.20 -0.54
C ARG A 242 13.42 3.19 -1.22
N ALA A 243 12.61 3.92 -0.43
CA ALA A 243 11.70 4.94 -0.95
C ALA A 243 12.45 6.14 -1.55
N VAL A 244 13.55 6.55 -0.90
CA VAL A 244 14.47 7.56 -1.43
C VAL A 244 15.02 7.14 -2.79
N ASP A 245 15.58 5.93 -2.91
CA ASP A 245 16.18 5.45 -4.15
C ASP A 245 15.15 5.35 -5.29
N ALA A 246 13.91 4.96 -4.98
CA ALA A 246 12.81 4.93 -5.94
C ALA A 246 12.44 6.35 -6.41
N HIS A 247 12.32 7.30 -5.47
CA HIS A 247 11.99 8.69 -5.79
C HIS A 247 13.10 9.39 -6.58
N LEU A 248 14.36 9.14 -6.21
CA LEU A 248 15.53 9.67 -6.90
C LEU A 248 15.59 9.19 -8.36
N ARG A 249 15.30 7.90 -8.62
CA ARG A 249 15.17 7.37 -9.98
C ARG A 249 14.05 8.05 -10.78
N ARG A 250 12.93 8.39 -10.13
CA ARG A 250 11.84 9.16 -10.76
C ARG A 250 12.30 10.57 -11.14
N LEU A 251 12.93 11.29 -10.21
CA LEU A 251 13.47 12.63 -10.47
C LEU A 251 14.51 12.62 -11.61
N TRP A 252 15.35 11.60 -11.66
CA TRP A 252 16.30 11.38 -12.74
C TRP A 252 15.63 11.20 -14.09
N SER A 253 14.62 10.33 -14.17
CA SER A 253 13.83 10.12 -15.38
C SER A 253 13.16 11.42 -15.86
N ASP A 254 12.58 12.18 -14.93
CA ASP A 254 11.94 13.47 -15.23
C ASP A 254 12.95 14.53 -15.69
N TRP A 255 14.18 14.50 -15.17
CA TRP A 255 15.25 15.39 -15.60
C TRP A 255 15.71 15.06 -17.02
N ILE A 256 15.86 13.77 -17.36
CA ILE A 256 16.23 13.32 -18.70
C ILE A 256 15.15 13.72 -19.72
N THR A 257 13.89 13.37 -19.42
CA THR A 257 12.76 13.49 -20.36
C THR A 257 12.17 14.89 -20.44
N SER A 258 12.00 15.55 -19.29
CA SER A 258 11.23 16.79 -19.16
C SER A 258 12.09 17.99 -18.74
N LYS A 259 13.43 17.82 -18.65
CA LYS A 259 14.39 18.86 -18.22
C LYS A 259 14.04 19.51 -16.87
N ARG A 260 13.35 18.78 -16.00
CA ARG A 260 13.01 19.24 -14.65
C ARG A 260 14.19 19.01 -13.72
N SER A 261 14.89 20.09 -13.36
CA SER A 261 16.04 20.04 -12.48
C SER A 261 15.69 19.61 -11.06
N PHE A 262 16.60 18.85 -10.43
CA PHE A 262 16.48 18.40 -9.04
C PHE A 262 17.81 18.47 -8.31
N ALA A 263 17.74 18.66 -7.00
CA ALA A 263 18.87 18.73 -6.09
C ALA A 263 18.78 17.63 -5.04
N VAL A 264 19.95 17.22 -4.54
CA VAL A 264 20.12 16.23 -3.50
C VAL A 264 20.87 16.89 -2.35
N PHE A 265 20.37 16.73 -1.13
CA PHE A 265 21.02 17.17 0.09
C PHE A 265 21.27 15.95 0.97
N LEU A 266 22.54 15.66 1.26
CA LEU A 266 22.91 14.73 2.32
C LEU A 266 23.16 15.52 3.60
N ILE A 267 22.60 15.05 4.70
CA ILE A 267 22.54 15.73 5.98
C ILE A 267 23.01 14.74 7.03
N ASP A 268 24.01 15.10 7.81
CA ASP A 268 24.54 14.25 8.88
C ASP A 268 24.51 14.97 10.22
N VAL A 269 24.04 14.27 11.25
CA VAL A 269 23.98 14.80 12.62
C VAL A 269 25.38 14.82 13.24
N ASP A 270 25.90 16.02 13.47
CA ASP A 270 27.26 16.21 13.92
C ASP A 270 27.49 15.61 15.33
N PHE A 271 28.54 14.81 15.45
CA PHE A 271 28.95 14.17 16.71
C PHE A 271 27.88 13.28 17.35
N PHE A 272 27.00 12.68 16.55
CA PHE A 272 25.90 11.83 17.05
C PHE A 272 26.40 10.60 17.83
N LYS A 273 27.48 9.96 17.40
CA LYS A 273 28.11 8.90 18.22
C LYS A 273 28.44 9.34 19.65
N LYS A 274 29.04 10.53 19.81
CA LYS A 274 29.36 11.08 21.14
C LYS A 274 28.10 11.44 21.94
N TYR A 275 27.04 11.84 21.25
CA TYR A 275 25.74 12.08 21.85
C TYR A 275 25.17 10.79 22.43
N ASN A 276 25.14 9.71 21.63
CA ASN A 276 24.70 8.38 22.06
C ASN A 276 25.54 7.80 23.20
N ASP A 277 26.86 7.97 23.13
CA ASP A 277 27.78 7.49 24.18
C ASP A 277 27.52 8.16 25.53
N TYR A 278 26.96 9.39 25.54
CA TYR A 278 26.70 10.16 26.76
C TYR A 278 25.25 10.03 27.27
N TYR A 279 24.25 10.22 26.40
CA TYR A 279 22.84 10.20 26.77
C TYR A 279 22.18 8.82 26.61
N GLY A 280 22.87 7.87 25.97
CA GLY A 280 22.34 6.55 25.67
C GLY A 280 21.53 6.50 24.37
N HIS A 281 21.36 5.28 23.84
CA HIS A 281 20.70 5.06 22.55
C HIS A 281 19.24 5.53 22.50
N GLN A 282 18.49 5.45 23.61
CA GLN A 282 17.08 5.89 23.63
C GLN A 282 16.93 7.40 23.40
N GLU A 283 17.82 8.20 24.00
CA GLU A 283 17.83 9.65 23.76
C GLU A 283 18.40 9.98 22.37
N GLY A 284 19.32 9.16 21.87
CA GLY A 284 19.73 9.17 20.46
C GLY A 284 18.57 9.00 19.49
N ASP A 285 17.75 7.97 19.71
CA ASP A 285 16.56 7.68 18.91
C ASP A 285 15.55 8.84 18.94
N ARG A 286 15.31 9.42 20.13
CA ARG A 286 14.47 10.63 20.28
C ARG A 286 15.03 11.83 19.53
N CYS A 287 16.34 12.05 19.58
CA CYS A 287 17.01 13.09 18.83
C CYS A 287 16.79 12.90 17.32
N LEU A 288 16.94 11.68 16.79
CA LEU A 288 16.71 11.40 15.37
C LEU A 288 15.26 11.62 14.95
N ILE A 289 14.29 11.25 15.79
CA ILE A 289 12.86 11.52 15.53
C ILE A 289 12.60 13.03 15.43
N GLN A 290 13.13 13.81 16.37
CA GLN A 290 12.96 15.27 16.38
C GLN A 290 13.62 15.93 15.17
N VAL A 291 14.85 15.51 14.83
CA VAL A 291 15.54 15.97 13.61
C VAL A 291 14.72 15.64 12.37
N ALA A 292 14.24 14.40 12.24
CA ALA A 292 13.45 13.98 11.08
C ALA A 292 12.16 14.80 10.91
N HIS A 293 11.42 15.01 11.99
CA HIS A 293 10.19 15.80 11.98
C HIS A 293 10.47 17.27 11.63
N ALA A 294 11.57 17.84 12.16
CA ALA A 294 11.96 19.21 11.88
C ALA A 294 12.34 19.40 10.41
N LEU A 295 13.13 18.48 9.85
CA LEU A 295 13.49 18.48 8.42
C LEU A 295 12.24 18.32 7.55
N GLN A 296 11.34 17.40 7.88
CA GLN A 296 10.11 17.19 7.12
C GLN A 296 9.19 18.42 7.15
N ALA A 297 9.04 19.06 8.32
CA ALA A 297 8.25 20.28 8.47
C ALA A 297 8.85 21.47 7.70
N ALA A 298 10.17 21.65 7.73
CA ALA A 298 10.84 22.72 6.98
C ALA A 298 10.72 22.55 5.45
N MET A 299 10.46 21.33 4.98
CA MET A 299 10.38 20.99 3.56
C MET A 299 8.95 20.88 3.02
N SER A 300 7.91 21.18 3.82
CA SER A 300 6.50 21.05 3.41
C SER A 300 6.13 21.85 2.16
N ASP A 301 6.77 23.02 1.98
CA ASP A 301 6.42 23.98 0.92
C ASP A 301 7.23 23.75 -0.37
N TYR A 302 8.17 22.80 -0.38
CA TYR A 302 9.18 22.64 -1.44
C TYR A 302 8.95 21.43 -2.37
N ASP A 303 7.79 20.77 -2.31
CA ASP A 303 7.52 19.50 -3.04
C ASP A 303 8.70 18.52 -2.92
N ALA A 304 9.19 18.34 -1.70
CA ALA A 304 10.43 17.63 -1.42
C ALA A 304 10.17 16.33 -0.66
N LEU A 305 11.03 15.35 -0.89
CA LEU A 305 11.07 14.10 -0.13
C LEU A 305 12.20 14.18 0.90
N VAL A 306 11.85 14.04 2.17
CA VAL A 306 12.81 13.81 3.26
C VAL A 306 12.83 12.32 3.60
N GLY A 307 14.02 11.75 3.73
CA GLY A 307 14.20 10.36 4.14
C GLY A 307 15.43 10.15 5.01
N ARG A 308 15.47 9.02 5.71
CA ARG A 308 16.63 8.55 6.46
C ARG A 308 17.43 7.60 5.59
N TYR A 309 18.68 7.98 5.28
CA TYR A 309 19.53 7.27 4.33
C TYR A 309 20.34 6.15 5.02
N GLY A 310 20.75 6.36 6.27
CA GLY A 310 21.37 5.34 7.11
C GLY A 310 21.86 5.91 8.45
N GLY A 311 21.73 5.17 9.55
CA GLY A 311 22.26 5.61 10.86
C GLY A 311 21.76 7.01 11.27
N GLU A 312 22.67 7.97 11.31
CA GLU A 312 22.46 9.40 11.63
C GLU A 312 22.37 10.31 10.39
N GLU A 313 22.30 9.73 9.20
CA GLU A 313 22.25 10.42 7.91
C GLU A 313 20.82 10.52 7.36
N PHE A 314 20.45 11.73 6.98
CA PHE A 314 19.22 12.06 6.28
C PHE A 314 19.53 12.53 4.85
N ILE A 315 18.55 12.37 3.98
CA ILE A 315 18.61 12.83 2.59
C ILE A 315 17.34 13.59 2.26
N THR A 316 17.51 14.73 1.61
CA THR A 316 16.40 15.52 1.07
C THR A 316 16.54 15.60 -0.44
N LEU A 317 15.44 15.34 -1.14
CA LEU A 317 15.34 15.44 -2.59
C LEU A 317 14.32 16.51 -2.93
N MET A 318 14.69 17.51 -3.72
CA MET A 318 13.75 18.56 -4.14
C MET A 318 13.93 18.90 -5.62
N ARG A 319 12.88 19.43 -6.23
CA ARG A 319 13.01 20.15 -7.49
C ARG A 319 13.47 21.57 -7.20
N TYR A 320 14.29 22.13 -8.09
CA TYR A 320 14.75 23.51 -7.96
C TYR A 320 14.60 24.26 -9.29
N LYS A 321 14.47 25.58 -9.20
CA LYS A 321 14.40 26.50 -10.34
C LYS A 321 15.71 27.24 -10.55
N THR A 322 16.40 27.60 -9.47
CA THR A 322 17.67 28.33 -9.55
C THR A 322 18.71 27.72 -8.59
N PRO A 323 20.01 27.73 -8.91
CA PRO A 323 21.05 27.23 -8.00
C PRO A 323 21.04 27.92 -6.63
N LYS A 324 20.68 29.21 -6.59
CA LYS A 324 20.55 29.98 -5.35
C LYS A 324 19.50 29.40 -4.38
N GLU A 325 18.45 28.78 -4.91
CA GLU A 325 17.43 28.09 -4.11
C GLU A 325 18.02 26.90 -3.36
N ILE A 326 18.99 26.20 -3.96
CA ILE A 326 19.67 25.06 -3.34
C ILE A 326 20.43 25.50 -2.11
N GLU A 327 21.23 26.57 -2.21
CA GLU A 327 21.98 27.12 -1.07
C GLU A 327 21.04 27.62 0.04
N GLN A 328 19.94 28.28 -0.33
CA GLN A 328 18.93 28.75 0.60
C GLN A 328 18.30 27.59 1.38
N VAL A 329 17.92 26.51 0.69
CA VAL A 329 17.34 25.31 1.31
C VAL A 329 18.37 24.57 2.16
N ALA A 330 19.60 24.40 1.70
CA ALA A 330 20.67 23.83 2.53
C ALA A 330 20.84 24.63 3.83
N GLY A 331 20.85 25.97 3.73
CA GLY A 331 20.96 26.85 4.89
C GLY A 331 19.71 26.81 5.80
N LEU A 332 18.52 26.58 5.23
CA LEU A 332 17.29 26.36 5.99
C LEU A 332 17.35 25.05 6.77
N LEU A 333 17.72 23.94 6.13
CA LEU A 333 17.85 22.62 6.75
C LEU A 333 18.83 22.66 7.94
N ARG A 334 20.01 23.26 7.74
CA ARG A 334 21.01 23.45 8.80
C ARG A 334 20.45 24.24 9.99
N ARG A 335 19.87 25.42 9.73
CA ARG A 335 19.31 26.30 10.77
C ARG A 335 18.13 25.65 11.50
N THR A 336 17.31 24.90 10.78
CA THR A 336 16.14 24.22 11.35
C THR A 336 16.55 23.25 12.46
N VAL A 337 17.62 22.46 12.23
CA VAL A 337 18.11 21.52 13.25
C VAL A 337 18.81 22.26 14.39
N GLU A 338 19.62 23.27 14.10
CA GLU A 338 20.28 24.11 15.13
C GLU A 338 19.24 24.78 16.06
N ASN A 339 18.12 25.24 15.50
CA ASN A 339 17.02 25.88 16.22
C ASN A 339 16.19 24.91 17.08
N LEU A 340 16.39 23.59 16.98
CA LEU A 340 15.79 22.64 17.94
C LEU A 340 16.41 22.77 19.33
N CYS A 341 17.62 23.36 19.42
CA CYS A 341 18.35 23.59 20.66
C CYS A 341 18.50 22.33 21.55
N LEU A 342 18.62 21.14 20.94
CA LEU A 342 18.78 19.88 21.66
C LEU A 342 20.17 19.82 22.31
N ALA A 343 20.23 19.71 23.64
CA ALA A 343 21.49 19.83 24.39
C ALA A 343 22.52 18.73 24.04
N HIS A 344 23.74 19.11 23.69
CA HIS A 344 24.90 18.22 23.49
C HIS A 344 26.11 18.70 24.31
N GLU A 345 26.09 18.41 25.63
CA GLU A 345 27.01 18.99 26.62
C GLU A 345 28.47 18.49 26.51
N ARG A 346 28.71 17.33 25.88
CA ARG A 346 30.05 16.73 25.77
C ARG A 346 30.84 17.19 24.55
N ARG A 347 30.34 18.20 23.84
CA ARG A 347 31.06 18.84 22.74
C ARG A 347 32.24 19.68 23.23
N ARG A 348 33.29 19.74 22.41
CA ARG A 348 34.52 20.49 22.69
C ARG A 348 34.78 21.59 21.66
N ASP A 349 33.86 21.79 20.73
CA ASP A 349 33.92 22.77 19.63
C ASP A 349 33.24 24.10 19.99
N GLY A 350 32.89 24.31 21.27
CA GLY A 350 32.21 25.51 21.75
C GLY A 350 30.71 25.55 21.46
N THR A 351 30.14 24.52 20.81
CA THR A 351 28.70 24.41 20.59
C THR A 351 28.07 23.49 21.64
N SER A 352 26.90 23.84 22.18
CA SER A 352 26.21 23.05 23.22
C SER A 352 24.91 22.40 22.74
N VAL A 353 24.61 22.47 21.45
CA VAL A 353 23.36 21.97 20.85
C VAL A 353 23.61 21.05 19.67
N ILE A 354 22.65 20.19 19.30
CA ILE A 354 22.65 19.39 18.07
C ILE A 354 22.75 20.28 16.83
N THR A 355 23.62 19.90 15.90
CA THR A 355 23.85 20.58 14.62
C THR A 355 23.94 19.53 13.52
N VAL A 356 23.81 19.96 12.27
CA VAL A 356 24.01 19.12 11.10
C VAL A 356 24.99 19.75 10.14
N SER A 357 25.76 18.90 9.47
CA SER A 357 26.50 19.27 8.27
C SER A 357 25.68 18.88 7.04
N VAL A 358 25.64 19.75 6.03
CA VAL A 358 24.84 19.54 4.81
C VAL A 358 25.73 19.61 3.58
N GLY A 359 25.77 18.53 2.80
CA GLY A 359 26.35 18.48 1.47
C GLY A 359 25.25 18.49 0.42
N ALA A 360 25.32 19.42 -0.53
CA ALA A 360 24.33 19.55 -1.59
C ALA A 360 24.97 19.32 -2.96
N SER A 361 24.22 18.70 -3.88
CA SER A 361 24.56 18.61 -5.29
C SER A 361 23.29 18.73 -6.14
N TYR A 362 23.45 18.89 -7.45
CA TYR A 362 22.32 19.01 -8.36
C TYR A 362 22.58 18.38 -9.72
N ALA A 363 21.49 17.96 -10.36
CA ALA A 363 21.53 17.50 -11.72
C ALA A 363 21.92 18.66 -12.66
N ARG A 364 22.99 18.45 -13.42
CA ARG A 364 23.52 19.38 -14.42
C ARG A 364 23.80 18.64 -15.74
N PRO A 365 23.57 19.27 -16.91
CA PRO A 365 23.87 18.66 -18.21
C PRO A 365 25.34 18.25 -18.32
N MET A 366 25.61 17.06 -18.84
CA MET A 366 26.96 16.57 -19.16
C MET A 366 26.89 15.51 -20.26
N PRO A 367 28.01 15.12 -20.91
CA PRO A 367 28.00 14.17 -22.04
C PRO A 367 27.47 12.77 -21.69
N MET A 368 27.72 12.28 -20.46
CA MET A 368 27.24 10.98 -19.98
C MET A 368 26.73 11.07 -18.54
N PRO A 369 25.48 11.54 -18.33
CA PRO A 369 24.95 11.71 -16.99
C PRO A 369 24.67 10.34 -16.35
N LYS A 370 25.13 10.14 -15.12
CA LYS A 370 24.85 8.96 -14.27
C LYS A 370 24.19 9.40 -12.97
N LEU A 371 23.22 8.63 -12.48
CA LEU A 371 22.45 8.97 -11.28
C LEU A 371 23.34 8.95 -10.02
N GLU A 372 24.23 7.97 -9.95
CA GLU A 372 25.16 7.75 -8.84
C GLU A 372 26.08 8.95 -8.62
N ARG A 373 26.38 9.69 -9.70
CA ARG A 373 27.21 10.90 -9.66
C ARG A 373 26.63 11.94 -8.72
N VAL A 374 25.32 12.19 -8.79
CA VAL A 374 24.66 13.25 -8.01
C VAL A 374 24.75 12.94 -6.51
N ILE A 375 24.52 11.68 -6.11
CA ILE A 375 24.70 11.27 -4.70
C ILE A 375 26.16 11.41 -4.28
N HIS A 376 27.10 10.94 -5.10
CA HIS A 376 28.54 10.99 -4.78
C HIS A 376 29.07 12.43 -4.63
N GLU A 377 28.59 13.34 -5.47
CA GLU A 377 28.89 14.77 -5.37
C GLU A 377 28.37 15.38 -4.07
N ALA A 378 27.14 15.03 -3.66
CA ALA A 378 26.57 15.49 -2.39
C ALA A 378 27.35 14.94 -1.20
N ASP A 379 27.81 13.68 -1.28
CA ASP A 379 28.59 13.02 -0.22
C ASP A 379 29.96 13.68 -0.04
N ARG A 380 30.64 13.99 -1.15
CA ARG A 380 31.90 14.74 -1.12
C ARG A 380 31.70 16.15 -0.53
N ALA A 381 30.64 16.84 -0.92
CA ALA A 381 30.32 18.14 -0.35
C ALA A 381 30.05 18.05 1.17
N LEU A 382 29.35 17.00 1.62
CA LEU A 382 29.09 16.73 3.03
C LEU A 382 30.39 16.46 3.80
N TYR A 383 31.30 15.68 3.21
CA TYR A 383 32.62 15.43 3.78
C TYR A 383 33.39 16.73 4.00
N LEU A 384 33.46 17.60 2.99
CA LEU A 384 34.12 18.90 3.09
C LEU A 384 33.44 19.82 4.12
N ALA A 385 32.12 19.75 4.27
CA ALA A 385 31.41 20.47 5.32
C ALA A 385 31.85 20.00 6.72
N LYS A 386 32.02 18.69 6.92
CA LYS A 386 32.51 18.10 8.18
C LYS A 386 33.96 18.48 8.45
N GLU A 387 34.84 18.45 7.45
CA GLU A 387 36.25 18.81 7.61
C GLU A 387 36.46 20.31 7.86
N SER A 388 35.69 21.15 7.18
CA SER A 388 35.80 22.60 7.32
C SER A 388 35.37 23.12 8.70
N GLY A 389 34.89 22.25 9.59
CA GLY A 389 34.53 22.59 10.96
C GLY A 389 33.06 22.32 11.34
N ARG A 390 32.34 21.50 10.56
CA ARG A 390 30.94 21.08 10.83
C ARG A 390 29.95 22.25 10.92
N ASN A 391 28.68 21.95 11.22
CA ASN A 391 27.58 22.91 11.32
C ASN A 391 27.55 23.91 10.16
N ARG A 392 27.64 23.41 8.93
CA ARG A 392 27.73 24.26 7.73
C ARG A 392 27.19 23.55 6.51
N ILE A 393 27.00 24.34 5.47
CA ILE A 393 26.58 23.88 4.17
C ILE A 393 27.76 23.92 3.20
N LYS A 394 27.84 22.94 2.31
CA LYS A 394 28.70 22.96 1.14
C LYS A 394 27.89 22.52 -0.06
N LEU A 395 27.89 23.34 -1.11
CA LEU A 395 27.38 22.97 -2.42
C LEU A 395 28.55 22.41 -3.23
N PHE A 396 28.33 21.28 -3.90
CA PHE A 396 29.32 20.72 -4.80
C PHE A 396 29.54 21.66 -5.98
N ASP A 397 30.80 22.07 -6.17
CA ASP A 397 31.24 22.86 -7.31
C ASP A 397 32.21 22.01 -8.16
N PRO A 398 31.91 21.74 -9.45
CA PRO A 398 32.83 21.00 -10.31
C PRO A 398 34.18 21.71 -10.54
N ASP A 399 34.25 23.03 -10.36
CA ASP A 399 35.44 23.85 -10.66
C ASP A 399 36.34 24.11 -9.43
N ASP A 400 35.90 23.74 -8.23
CA ASP A 400 36.72 23.85 -7.01
C ASP A 400 37.70 22.66 -6.92
N PRO A 401 39.03 22.88 -6.83
CA PRO A 401 40.04 21.82 -6.72
C PRO A 401 39.74 20.79 -5.62
N LEU A 402 39.18 21.24 -4.49
CA LEU A 402 38.86 20.41 -3.32
C LEU A 402 37.61 19.54 -3.54
N THR A 403 36.77 19.87 -4.53
CA THR A 403 35.57 19.13 -4.98
C THR A 403 35.75 18.47 -6.36
N SER A 404 36.78 18.82 -7.12
CA SER A 404 37.14 18.26 -8.43
C SER A 404 38.00 16.99 -8.32
N ASP A 405 37.98 16.14 -9.33
CA ASP A 405 38.22 14.70 -9.35
C ASP A 405 39.61 14.17 -8.84
N ASP A 406 39.90 14.27 -7.54
CA ASP A 406 41.05 13.59 -6.91
C ASP A 406 40.97 12.05 -6.95
N THR A 407 39.87 11.50 -7.45
CA THR A 407 39.71 10.06 -7.58
C THR A 407 40.64 9.45 -8.63
N GLU A 408 41.06 10.21 -9.65
CA GLU A 408 42.11 9.77 -10.58
C GLU A 408 43.51 9.83 -9.92
N ASN A 409 43.79 10.88 -9.14
CA ASN A 409 45.05 11.02 -8.42
C ASN A 409 45.24 9.93 -7.35
N VAL A 410 44.21 9.63 -6.55
CA VAL A 410 44.27 8.59 -5.51
C VAL A 410 44.32 7.18 -6.12
N ALA A 411 43.65 6.93 -7.25
CA ALA A 411 43.74 5.63 -7.94
C ALA A 411 45.16 5.37 -8.48
N ALA A 412 45.79 6.36 -9.11
CA ALA A 412 47.19 6.28 -9.53
C ALA A 412 48.15 6.18 -8.33
N LEU A 413 47.85 6.86 -7.22
CA LEU A 413 48.63 6.79 -5.99
C LEU A 413 48.54 5.44 -5.29
N LEU A 414 47.39 4.74 -5.34
CA LEU A 414 47.21 3.46 -4.66
C LEU A 414 48.13 2.37 -5.22
N ASP A 415 48.44 2.40 -6.52
CA ASP A 415 49.40 1.49 -7.14
C ASP A 415 50.85 1.80 -6.71
N ILE A 416 51.19 3.09 -6.60
CA ILE A 416 52.51 3.55 -6.16
C ILE A 416 52.69 3.35 -4.65
N ALA A 417 51.62 3.51 -3.86
CA ALA A 417 51.66 3.55 -2.40
C ALA A 417 52.02 2.19 -1.77
N ILE A 418 51.63 1.08 -2.40
CA ILE A 418 52.03 -0.26 -1.96
C ILE A 418 53.52 -0.51 -2.23
N GLN A 419 54.08 0.07 -3.31
CA GLN A 419 55.47 -0.13 -3.71
C GLN A 419 56.46 0.82 -3.02
N GLN A 420 56.00 1.98 -2.55
CA GLN A 420 56.85 3.04 -1.98
C GLN A 420 56.66 3.27 -0.47
N ASP A 421 56.21 2.26 0.29
CA ASP A 421 56.02 2.33 1.75
C ASP A 421 55.11 3.49 2.23
N LEU A 422 54.19 3.95 1.38
CA LEU A 422 53.24 5.02 1.73
C LEU A 422 52.03 4.49 2.52
N VAL A 423 51.84 3.17 2.54
CA VAL A 423 50.86 2.48 3.40
C VAL A 423 51.57 1.98 4.65
N SER A 424 50.95 2.18 5.82
CA SER A 424 51.46 1.72 7.11
C SER A 424 50.34 1.12 7.97
N LEU A 425 50.72 0.34 8.98
CA LEU A 425 49.81 -0.19 10.00
C LEU A 425 50.05 0.51 11.34
N VAL A 426 48.97 0.90 12.00
CA VAL A 426 48.97 1.30 13.42
C VAL A 426 48.13 0.34 14.24
N TYR A 427 48.48 0.16 15.51
CA TYR A 427 47.86 -0.86 16.36
C TYR A 427 47.09 -0.25 17.53
N GLN A 428 45.81 -0.61 17.64
CA GLN A 428 44.96 -0.19 18.76
C GLN A 428 44.79 -1.35 19.77
N PRO A 429 45.18 -1.19 21.05
CA PRO A 429 45.13 -2.27 22.02
C PRO A 429 43.71 -2.55 22.51
N ILE A 430 43.32 -3.82 22.51
CA ILE A 430 42.06 -4.33 23.04
C ILE A 430 42.31 -4.91 24.44
N ARG A 431 41.67 -4.31 25.45
CA ARG A 431 41.84 -4.68 26.86
C ARG A 431 40.69 -5.55 27.35
N ASN A 432 41.04 -6.55 28.15
CA ASN A 432 40.05 -7.33 28.90
C ASN A 432 39.57 -6.52 30.11
N LEU A 433 38.27 -6.24 30.20
CA LEU A 433 37.70 -5.37 31.24
C LEU A 433 37.80 -5.96 32.66
N VAL A 434 37.85 -7.29 32.80
CA VAL A 434 37.95 -7.97 34.11
C VAL A 434 39.38 -7.96 34.63
N THR A 435 40.35 -8.21 33.75
CA THR A 435 41.77 -8.37 34.14
C THR A 435 42.60 -7.11 33.89
N ASN A 436 42.06 -6.11 33.20
CA ASN A 436 42.73 -4.91 32.69
C ASN A 436 44.02 -5.18 31.89
N ARG A 437 44.21 -6.40 31.41
CA ARG A 437 45.36 -6.80 30.59
C ARG A 437 45.02 -6.65 29.11
N VAL A 438 46.03 -6.28 28.31
CA VAL A 438 45.92 -6.24 26.85
C VAL A 438 45.81 -7.69 26.36
N GLN A 439 44.71 -8.00 25.68
CA GLN A 439 44.40 -9.33 25.18
C GLN A 439 44.67 -9.44 23.68
N ALA A 440 44.46 -8.35 22.94
CA ALA A 440 44.63 -8.28 21.50
C ALA A 440 45.05 -6.87 21.05
N ALA A 441 45.44 -6.75 19.79
CA ALA A 441 45.62 -5.46 19.13
C ALA A 441 44.95 -5.52 17.74
N GLU A 442 44.24 -4.45 17.41
CA GLU A 442 43.60 -4.25 16.11
C GLU A 442 44.56 -3.50 15.18
N ALA A 443 44.83 -4.07 14.01
CA ALA A 443 45.67 -3.46 12.99
C ALA A 443 44.85 -2.55 12.07
N LEU A 444 45.17 -1.26 12.06
CA LEU A 444 44.46 -0.23 11.30
C LEU A 444 45.37 0.35 10.22
N MET A 445 44.91 0.33 8.97
CA MET A 445 45.66 0.86 7.82
C MET A 445 45.71 2.39 7.83
N ARG A 446 46.85 2.95 7.44
CA ARG A 446 47.09 4.38 7.26
C ARG A 446 47.76 4.61 5.93
N LEU A 447 47.26 5.59 5.17
CA LEU A 447 47.81 6.00 3.89
C LEU A 447 48.39 7.40 4.03
N ARG A 448 49.55 7.64 3.42
CA ARG A 448 50.15 8.97 3.27
C ARG A 448 50.36 9.29 1.79
N LEU A 449 50.23 10.57 1.45
CA LEU A 449 50.60 11.11 0.15
C LEU A 449 52.13 11.33 0.09
N LEU A 450 52.66 11.51 -1.12
CA LEU A 450 54.11 11.75 -1.36
C LEU A 450 54.64 13.02 -0.67
N ASP A 451 53.76 13.99 -0.43
CA ASP A 451 54.03 15.23 0.31
C ASP A 451 53.97 15.06 1.85
N GLY A 452 53.62 13.86 2.34
CA GLY A 452 53.48 13.53 3.76
C GLY A 452 52.07 13.71 4.33
N THR A 453 51.10 14.17 3.56
CA THR A 453 49.71 14.39 4.00
C THR A 453 49.03 13.05 4.34
N GLN A 454 48.34 12.97 5.48
CA GLN A 454 47.63 11.75 5.88
C GLN A 454 46.27 11.65 5.20
N VAL A 455 46.00 10.51 4.56
CA VAL A 455 44.71 10.23 3.92
C VAL A 455 43.88 9.30 4.83
N PRO A 456 42.69 9.74 5.30
CA PRO A 456 41.87 8.93 6.17
C PRO A 456 41.29 7.69 5.45
N PRO A 457 41.11 6.56 6.16
CA PRO A 457 40.54 5.33 5.59
C PRO A 457 39.18 5.50 4.93
N SER A 458 38.35 6.42 5.40
CA SER A 458 37.05 6.72 4.81
C SER A 458 37.14 7.29 3.39
N ILE A 459 38.28 7.87 2.98
CA ILE A 459 38.49 8.36 1.62
C ILE A 459 39.04 7.23 0.73
N PHE A 460 40.14 6.59 1.13
CA PHE A 460 40.85 5.69 0.21
C PHE A 460 40.27 4.28 0.15
N ILE A 461 39.58 3.78 1.19
CA ILE A 461 38.98 2.43 1.17
C ILE A 461 37.88 2.34 0.10
N PRO A 462 36.88 3.25 0.03
CA PRO A 462 35.86 3.21 -1.02
C PRO A 462 36.46 3.33 -2.43
N ILE A 463 37.52 4.12 -2.58
CA ILE A 463 38.25 4.25 -3.85
C ILE A 463 38.91 2.92 -4.22
N ALA A 464 39.62 2.29 -3.28
CA ALA A 464 40.27 1.00 -3.47
C ALA A 464 39.28 -0.14 -3.77
N GLU A 465 38.08 -0.13 -3.17
CA GLU A 465 37.00 -1.06 -3.48
C GLU A 465 36.49 -0.88 -4.92
N ARG A 466 36.26 0.38 -5.33
CA ARG A 466 35.74 0.71 -6.66
C ARG A 466 36.68 0.32 -7.79
N ILE A 467 37.99 0.42 -7.57
CA ILE A 467 39.03 0.06 -8.56
C ILE A 467 39.56 -1.38 -8.39
N GLY A 468 39.00 -2.16 -7.44
CA GLY A 468 39.38 -3.55 -7.20
C GLY A 468 40.70 -3.77 -6.44
N LYS A 469 41.39 -2.70 -6.00
CA LYS A 469 42.68 -2.73 -5.29
C LYS A 469 42.56 -3.07 -3.79
N ILE A 470 41.35 -3.10 -3.24
CA ILE A 470 41.13 -3.45 -1.84
C ILE A 470 41.67 -4.85 -1.48
N THR A 471 41.67 -5.78 -2.44
CA THR A 471 42.21 -7.13 -2.26
C THR A 471 43.72 -7.11 -2.08
N ASP A 472 44.42 -6.31 -2.88
CA ASP A 472 45.89 -6.17 -2.82
C ASP A 472 46.32 -5.52 -1.51
N LEU A 473 45.62 -4.44 -1.11
CA LEU A 473 45.81 -3.77 0.18
C LEU A 473 45.54 -4.70 1.36
N GLY A 474 44.48 -5.51 1.29
CA GLY A 474 44.14 -6.49 2.32
C GLY A 474 45.22 -7.56 2.46
N LEU A 475 45.74 -8.08 1.35
CA LEU A 475 46.82 -9.06 1.36
C LEU A 475 48.13 -8.47 1.91
N TRP A 476 48.47 -7.26 1.50
CA TRP A 476 49.61 -6.51 2.04
C TRP A 476 49.47 -6.34 3.57
N ALA A 477 48.31 -5.89 4.06
CA ALA A 477 48.08 -5.67 5.48
C ALA A 477 48.25 -6.95 6.31
N ILE A 478 47.72 -8.08 5.81
CA ILE A 478 47.85 -9.38 6.48
C ILE A 478 49.33 -9.79 6.56
N ARG A 479 50.07 -9.70 5.44
CA ARG A 479 51.50 -10.05 5.40
C ARG A 479 52.32 -9.18 6.36
N THR A 480 52.14 -7.86 6.30
CA THR A 480 52.86 -6.91 7.16
C THR A 480 52.56 -7.18 8.64
N ALA A 481 51.28 -7.40 9.00
CA ALA A 481 50.90 -7.71 10.38
C ALA A 481 51.53 -9.01 10.88
N CYS A 482 51.62 -10.04 10.04
CA CYS A 482 52.24 -11.31 10.41
C CYS A 482 53.77 -11.20 10.54
N GLN A 483 54.41 -10.42 9.67
CA GLN A 483 55.85 -10.17 9.71
C GLN A 483 56.24 -9.37 10.96
N GLN A 484 55.49 -8.32 11.30
CA GLN A 484 55.72 -7.52 12.50
C GLN A 484 55.52 -8.35 13.78
N ASP A 485 54.49 -9.20 13.86
CA ASP A 485 54.29 -10.14 14.97
C ASP A 485 55.43 -11.19 15.08
N ALA A 486 55.98 -11.64 13.94
CA ALA A 486 57.11 -12.57 13.93
C ALA A 486 58.42 -11.90 14.37
N ALA A 487 58.69 -10.67 13.90
CA ALA A 487 59.87 -9.89 14.28
C ALA A 487 59.86 -9.52 15.77
N ASP A 488 58.72 -9.07 16.29
CA ASP A 488 58.54 -8.77 17.72
C ASP A 488 58.80 -9.99 18.62
N ARG A 489 58.52 -11.21 18.12
CA ARG A 489 58.81 -12.47 18.84
C ARG A 489 60.28 -12.85 18.84
N GLN A 490 61.06 -12.42 17.85
CA GLN A 490 62.48 -12.74 17.75
C GLN A 490 63.36 -11.73 18.52
N GLY A 491 62.93 -10.46 18.60
CA GLY A 491 63.64 -9.41 19.34
C GLY A 491 63.40 -9.38 20.86
N ALA A 492 62.26 -9.91 21.34
CA ALA A 492 61.92 -9.87 22.76
C ALA A 492 62.22 -11.20 23.47
N GLY A 493 63.29 -11.24 24.25
CA GLY A 493 63.59 -12.32 25.19
C GLY A 493 62.40 -12.64 26.12
N ARG A 494 61.82 -13.83 25.95
CA ARG A 494 60.97 -14.66 26.84
C ARG A 494 59.86 -14.07 27.74
N GLN A 495 59.59 -12.77 27.80
CA GLN A 495 58.62 -12.22 28.77
C GLN A 495 57.61 -11.19 28.24
N ARG A 496 57.08 -11.35 27.01
CA ARG A 496 55.87 -10.62 26.57
C ARG A 496 54.72 -11.59 26.28
N GLN A 497 53.60 -11.35 26.96
CA GLN A 497 52.35 -12.11 26.84
C GLN A 497 51.85 -12.09 25.39
N ARG A 498 51.34 -13.25 24.94
CA ARG A 498 50.82 -13.50 23.59
C ARG A 498 49.64 -12.57 23.29
N ILE A 499 49.88 -11.51 22.54
CA ILE A 499 48.83 -10.63 22.02
C ILE A 499 48.26 -11.29 20.75
N ALA A 500 46.95 -11.51 20.70
CA ALA A 500 46.29 -11.93 19.48
C ALA A 500 46.10 -10.71 18.56
N HIS A 501 46.59 -10.76 17.33
CA HIS A 501 46.34 -9.70 16.35
C HIS A 501 45.00 -9.95 15.66
N SER A 502 44.12 -8.96 15.66
CA SER A 502 42.92 -8.94 14.82
C SER A 502 43.19 -7.97 13.66
N VAL A 503 43.07 -8.46 12.43
CA VAL A 503 43.19 -7.64 11.23
C VAL A 503 41.78 -7.50 10.67
N GLU A 504 41.20 -6.31 10.79
CA GLU A 504 39.93 -5.99 10.16
C GLU A 504 40.21 -5.35 8.80
N ALA A 505 40.16 -6.16 7.74
CA ALA A 505 40.13 -5.68 6.37
C ALA A 505 38.66 -5.64 5.94
N SER A 506 38.04 -4.45 5.96
CA SER A 506 36.79 -4.24 5.23
C SER A 506 37.07 -4.50 3.76
N GLY A 507 36.57 -5.62 3.24
CA GLY A 507 36.82 -6.08 1.86
C GLY A 507 36.81 -7.60 1.65
N LEU A 508 36.93 -8.43 2.70
CA LEU A 508 36.95 -9.90 2.57
C LEU A 508 35.57 -10.56 2.35
N CYS A 509 34.60 -9.82 1.83
CA CYS A 509 33.23 -10.31 1.60
C CYS A 509 32.96 -10.75 0.15
N HIS A 510 33.88 -11.40 -0.58
CA HIS A 510 33.51 -12.02 -1.87
C HIS A 510 34.26 -13.31 -2.23
N LEU A 511 34.37 -14.24 -1.27
CA LEU A 511 34.56 -15.67 -1.57
C LEU A 511 33.61 -16.50 -0.68
N GLY A 512 32.48 -16.92 -1.27
CA GLY A 512 31.72 -18.10 -0.84
C GLY A 512 30.95 -18.07 0.49
N ARG A 513 29.72 -17.54 0.47
CA ARG A 513 28.54 -17.83 1.33
C ARG A 513 28.64 -17.75 2.88
N ARG A 514 27.69 -16.95 3.39
CA ARG A 514 27.02 -16.89 4.72
C ARG A 514 27.74 -16.14 5.88
N ASN A 515 27.23 -14.91 6.08
CA ASN A 515 27.19 -14.02 7.25
C ASN A 515 28.04 -12.73 7.14
N PRO A 516 27.42 -11.56 6.89
CA PRO A 516 28.06 -10.28 7.17
C PRO A 516 27.99 -10.03 8.68
N GLY A 517 29.14 -9.83 9.34
CA GLY A 517 29.19 -9.44 10.75
C GLY A 517 30.08 -10.29 11.67
N ARG A 518 31.15 -10.92 11.18
CA ARG A 518 32.17 -11.50 12.07
C ARG A 518 33.57 -11.11 11.61
N ALA A 519 34.27 -10.36 12.46
CA ALA A 519 35.72 -10.25 12.44
C ALA A 519 36.34 -11.65 12.53
N TRP A 520 37.36 -11.92 11.72
CA TRP A 520 38.12 -13.16 11.79
C TRP A 520 39.03 -13.12 13.02
N TYR A 521 38.71 -13.91 14.05
CA TYR A 521 39.55 -14.09 15.22
C TYR A 521 40.52 -15.26 15.00
N PHE A 522 41.82 -14.99 14.85
CA PHE A 522 42.83 -16.04 14.94
C PHE A 522 43.02 -16.45 16.41
N ARG A 523 42.46 -17.60 16.80
CA ARG A 523 42.74 -18.25 18.09
C ARG A 523 43.45 -19.58 17.83
N ARG A 524 44.74 -19.70 18.17
CA ARG A 524 45.42 -21.01 18.18
C ARG A 524 44.79 -21.91 19.26
N PRO A 525 44.65 -23.23 19.02
CA PRO A 525 44.27 -24.17 20.07
C PRO A 525 45.38 -24.22 21.12
N THR A 526 45.04 -24.02 22.38
CA THR A 526 45.91 -24.36 23.51
C THR A 526 45.88 -25.89 23.70
N ARG A 527 47.07 -26.48 23.93
CA ARG A 527 47.45 -27.91 24.10
C ARG A 527 46.41 -28.93 24.62
N PRO A 528 46.57 -30.24 24.32
CA PRO A 528 45.57 -31.27 24.57
C PRO A 528 45.44 -31.57 26.07
N GLY A 529 44.23 -31.47 26.60
CA GLY A 529 43.89 -31.84 27.97
C GLY A 529 42.60 -32.65 28.01
N ASN A 530 42.75 -33.95 28.29
CA ASN A 530 41.77 -34.94 28.75
C ASN A 530 40.27 -34.60 28.62
N TYR A 531 39.63 -35.13 27.58
CA TYR A 531 38.18 -35.29 27.54
C TYR A 531 37.74 -36.43 28.48
N ARG A 532 37.11 -36.07 29.61
CA ARG A 532 36.22 -36.99 30.33
C ARG A 532 34.89 -37.05 29.57
N ARG A 533 34.52 -38.26 29.14
CA ARG A 533 33.21 -38.59 28.56
C ARG A 533 32.08 -38.17 29.51
N SER A 534 31.11 -37.41 29.00
CA SER A 534 29.73 -37.45 29.49
C SER A 534 28.80 -37.69 28.29
N ARG A 535 28.01 -38.75 28.40
CA ARG A 535 26.97 -39.19 27.46
C ARG A 535 25.77 -38.24 27.51
N ASN A 536 24.94 -38.34 26.47
CA ASN A 536 23.67 -37.65 26.15
C ASN A 536 23.91 -36.44 25.21
N GLY A 537 23.71 -36.49 23.89
CA GLY A 537 23.01 -37.44 23.03
C GLY A 537 21.81 -36.77 22.33
N HIS A 538 22.08 -35.85 21.37
CA HIS A 538 21.27 -35.43 20.21
C HIS A 538 22.16 -34.40 19.46
N GLY A 539 22.59 -34.49 18.20
CA GLY A 539 22.24 -35.34 17.07
C GLY A 539 22.09 -34.47 15.81
N PHE A 540 23.19 -33.98 15.22
CA PHE A 540 23.21 -33.51 13.82
C PHE A 540 24.55 -33.87 13.18
N ARG A 541 24.50 -34.79 12.20
CA ARG A 541 25.64 -35.28 11.40
C ARG A 541 25.93 -34.30 10.26
N CYS A 542 27.20 -33.99 10.05
CA CYS A 542 27.71 -33.38 8.82
C CYS A 542 28.14 -34.49 7.86
N PRO A 543 27.76 -34.48 6.56
CA PRO A 543 28.18 -35.50 5.61
C PRO A 543 29.62 -35.24 5.14
N ALA A 544 30.40 -36.31 5.11
CA ALA A 544 31.74 -36.37 4.53
C ALA A 544 31.68 -36.10 3.02
N LEU A 545 32.57 -35.23 2.52
CA LEU A 545 32.88 -35.12 1.10
C LEU A 545 34.27 -35.74 0.86
N HIS A 546 34.23 -36.73 -0.02
CA HIS A 546 35.31 -37.57 -0.51
C HIS A 546 36.49 -36.78 -1.07
N GLN A 547 37.69 -37.31 -0.82
CA GLN A 547 38.86 -37.19 -1.68
C GLN A 547 38.49 -37.42 -3.15
N ARG A 548 38.88 -36.50 -4.04
CA ARG A 548 39.22 -36.81 -5.43
C ARG A 548 40.21 -35.77 -5.99
N SER A 549 41.39 -36.30 -6.33
CA SER A 549 42.33 -35.90 -7.37
C SER A 549 42.86 -34.46 -7.38
N GLU A 550 44.05 -34.32 -6.80
CA GLU A 550 45.19 -33.67 -7.45
C GLU A 550 45.40 -34.24 -8.89
N ASP A 551 46.07 -33.47 -9.75
CA ASP A 551 46.39 -33.71 -11.17
C ASP A 551 45.48 -32.97 -12.18
N ALA A 552 45.84 -31.72 -12.50
CA ALA A 552 45.71 -31.11 -13.85
C ALA A 552 46.05 -29.60 -13.81
N TRP A 553 47.32 -29.25 -13.58
CA TRP A 553 47.88 -27.93 -13.95
C TRP A 553 49.37 -28.11 -14.22
N ASP A 554 49.69 -28.72 -15.35
CA ASP A 554 51.00 -28.59 -15.99
C ASP A 554 50.82 -28.90 -17.48
N GLN A 555 51.36 -28.03 -18.34
CA GLN A 555 51.27 -27.96 -19.82
C GLN A 555 50.31 -26.89 -20.37
N ASP A 556 50.86 -25.70 -20.59
CA ASP A 556 50.84 -25.01 -21.91
C ASP A 556 51.52 -23.63 -21.81
N LEU A 557 52.86 -23.63 -21.82
CA LEU A 557 53.70 -22.50 -22.21
C LEU A 557 55.03 -23.03 -22.78
N ALA A 558 54.97 -23.53 -24.03
CA ALA A 558 56.11 -23.60 -24.94
C ALA A 558 55.58 -23.76 -26.39
N GLY A 559 55.45 -22.62 -27.08
CA GLY A 559 55.00 -22.51 -28.46
C GLY A 559 54.91 -21.05 -28.86
#